data_AF-A0A7V5MIJ3-F1
#
_entry.id   AF-A0A7V5MIJ3-F1
#
_cell.length_a   1.000
_cell.length_b   1.000
_cell.length_c   1.000
_cell.angle_alpha   90.00
_cell.angle_beta   90.00
_cell.angle_gamma   90.00
#
_symmetry.space_group_name_H-M   'P 1'
#
loop_
_entity.id
_entity.type
_entity.pdbx_description
1 polymer ?
#
loop_
_entity_poly.entity_id
_entity_poly.type
_entity_poly.pdbx_seq_one_letter_code
_entity_poly.pdbx_strand_id
1 'polypeptide(L)' 'MIKAIVNISLKAGVLDSQGKAVHHALDSLHSNSVNDVRIGKQIILKLDEADKDKAMADVTKMCEELLANTVIEDYEIELV' A
#
# COMPACT_ATOMS: atom_id res chain seq x y z
N MET A 1 18.42 -3.84 -13.26
CA MET A 1 16.96 -4.02 -13.21
C MET A 1 16.56 -4.33 -11.79
N ILE A 2 15.86 -3.39 -11.16
CA ILE A 2 15.38 -3.48 -9.77
C ILE A 2 13.87 -3.66 -9.82
N LYS A 3 13.32 -4.51 -8.96
CA LYS A 3 11.87 -4.60 -8.77
C LYS A 3 11.51 -3.74 -7.55
N ALA A 4 10.54 -2.84 -7.69
CA ALA A 4 10.00 -2.11 -6.55
C ALA A 4 8.58 -2.58 -6.23
N ILE A 5 8.26 -2.77 -4.97
CA ILE A 5 6.94 -3.07 -4.46
C ILE A 5 6.52 -1.88 -3.59
N VAL A 6 5.46 -1.20 -3.99
CA VAL A 6 4.88 -0.08 -3.24
C VAL A 6 3.58 -0.54 -2.62
N ASN A 7 3.54 -0.63 -1.30
CA ASN A 7 2.32 -0.93 -0.55
C ASN A 7 1.70 0.41 -0.09
N ILE A 8 0.45 0.65 -0.44
CA ILE A 8 -0.28 1.88 -0.13
C ILE A 8 -1.47 1.53 0.75
N SER A 9 -1.66 2.27 1.83
CA SER A 9 -2.78 2.08 2.76
C SER A 9 -3.35 3.42 3.22
N LEU A 10 -4.63 3.44 3.59
CA LEU A 10 -5.24 4.62 4.16
C LEU A 10 -4.59 4.95 5.51
N LYS A 11 -4.30 6.23 5.74
CA LYS A 11 -3.77 6.76 7.01
C LYS A 11 -4.63 6.36 8.21
N ALA A 12 -3.98 6.27 9.38
CA ALA A 12 -4.69 6.10 10.63
C ALA A 12 -5.74 7.22 10.83
N GLY A 13 -6.96 6.85 11.20
CA GLY A 13 -8.09 7.78 11.34
C GLY A 13 -8.88 8.04 10.07
N VAL A 14 -8.39 7.65 8.89
CA VAL A 14 -9.19 7.67 7.65
C VAL A 14 -10.09 6.43 7.61
N LEU A 15 -11.38 6.68 7.37
CA LEU A 15 -12.41 5.65 7.29
C LEU A 15 -12.20 4.78 6.05
N ASP A 16 -11.94 3.49 6.28
CA ASP A 16 -11.90 2.47 5.24
C ASP A 16 -13.25 1.75 5.17
N SER A 17 -14.12 2.14 4.23
CA SER A 17 -15.42 1.50 4.05
C SER A 17 -15.32 0.09 3.46
N GLN A 18 -14.27 -0.19 2.68
CA GLN A 18 -14.05 -1.50 2.08
C GLN A 18 -13.56 -2.50 3.12
N GLY A 19 -12.57 -2.11 3.94
CA GLY A 19 -12.08 -2.90 5.06
C GLY A 19 -13.20 -3.29 6.02
N LYS A 20 -14.07 -2.34 6.39
CA LYS A 20 -15.25 -2.63 7.22
C LYS A 20 -16.21 -3.64 6.60
N ALA A 21 -16.47 -3.53 5.31
CA ALA A 21 -17.35 -4.48 4.62
C ALA A 21 -16.75 -5.90 4.61
N VAL A 22 -15.43 -6.02 4.40
CA VAL A 22 -14.72 -7.30 4.44
C VAL A 22 -14.68 -7.86 5.86
N HIS A 23 -14.43 -7.03 6.87
CA HIS A 23 -14.45 -7.44 8.28
C HIS A 23 -15.82 -8.05 8.66
N HIS A 24 -16.91 -7.36 8.36
CA HIS A 24 -18.27 -7.89 8.58
C HIS A 24 -18.54 -9.20 7.82
N ALA A 25 -18.00 -9.34 6.60
CA ALA A 25 -18.12 -10.59 5.85
C ALA A 25 -17.36 -11.74 6.54
N LEU A 26 -16.17 -11.49 7.08
CA LEU A 26 -15.41 -12.49 7.84
C LEU A 26 -16.12 -12.91 9.13
N ASP A 27 -16.74 -11.96 9.85
CA ASP A 27 -17.57 -12.25 11.02
C ASP A 27 -18.73 -13.19 10.67
N SER A 28 -19.38 -12.96 9.52
CA SER A 28 -20.46 -13.82 9.02
C SER A 28 -20.01 -15.25 8.69
N LEU A 29 -18.72 -15.42 8.41
CA LEU A 29 -18.06 -16.71 8.18
C LEU A 29 -17.48 -17.32 9.46
N HIS A 30 -17.88 -16.82 10.64
CA HIS A 30 -17.41 -17.26 11.95
C HIS A 30 -15.89 -17.14 12.17
N SER A 31 -15.22 -16.24 11.44
CA SER A 31 -13.78 -15.99 11.56
C SER A 31 -13.48 -14.96 12.66
N ASN A 32 -13.93 -15.26 13.89
CA ASN A 32 -13.94 -14.35 15.03
C ASN A 32 -12.55 -13.95 15.58
N SER A 33 -11.46 -14.47 15.00
CA SER A 33 -10.09 -14.11 15.38
C SER A 33 -9.61 -12.81 14.74
N VAL A 34 -10.36 -12.26 13.78
CA VAL A 34 -9.98 -11.04 13.04
C VAL A 34 -10.56 -9.82 13.74
N ASN A 35 -9.69 -9.00 14.34
CA ASN A 35 -10.11 -7.83 15.12
C ASN A 35 -10.36 -6.57 14.27
N ASP A 36 -9.69 -6.45 13.12
CA ASP A 36 -9.83 -5.33 12.20
C ASP A 36 -9.36 -5.75 10.80
N VAL A 37 -9.87 -5.09 9.77
CA VAL A 37 -9.45 -5.28 8.38
C VAL A 37 -9.26 -3.92 7.73
N ARG A 38 -8.10 -3.73 7.09
CA ARG A 38 -7.82 -2.60 6.22
C ARG A 38 -7.48 -3.10 4.83
N ILE A 39 -7.96 -2.39 3.82
CA ILE A 39 -7.70 -2.67 2.41
C ILE A 39 -6.74 -1.61 1.89
N GLY A 40 -5.71 -2.08 1.18
CA GLY A 40 -4.69 -1.27 0.56
C GLY A 40 -4.47 -1.65 -0.90
N LYS A 41 -3.57 -0.91 -1.55
CA LYS A 41 -3.13 -1.16 -2.93
C LYS A 41 -1.68 -1.63 -2.90
N GLN A 42 -1.32 -2.57 -3.78
CA GLN A 42 0.07 -2.90 -4.06
C GLN A 42 0.39 -2.58 -5.52
N ILE A 43 1.47 -1.84 -5.74
CA ILE A 43 1.96 -1.47 -7.07
C ILE A 43 3.34 -2.09 -7.24
N ILE A 44 3.50 -2.91 -8.28
CA ILE A 44 4.77 -3.60 -8.59
C ILE A 44 5.38 -2.96 -9.83
N LEU A 45 6.57 -2.40 -9.68
CA LEU A 45 7.32 -1.73 -10.74
C LEU A 45 8.55 -2.56 -11.12
N LYS A 46 8.90 -2.53 -12.40
CA LYS A 46 10.19 -3.00 -12.90
C LYS A 46 10.95 -1.79 -13.40
N LEU A 47 12.10 -1.52 -12.80
CA LEU A 47 12.92 -0.35 -13.09
C LEU A 47 14.13 -0.77 -13.92
N ASP A 48 14.41 -0.05 -15.00
CA ASP A 48 15.67 -0.15 -15.75
C ASP A 48 16.77 0.67 -15.07
N GLU A 49 16.97 0.39 -13.79
CA GLU A 49 17.98 1.00 -12.93
C GLU A 49 18.74 -0.13 -12.21
N ALA A 50 20.01 0.12 -11.90
CA ALA A 50 20.90 -0.79 -11.19
C ALA A 50 21.36 -0.21 -9.83
N ASP A 51 21.30 1.12 -9.68
CA ASP A 51 21.59 1.83 -8.44
C ASP A 51 20.34 1.87 -7.53
N LYS A 52 20.46 1.26 -6.34
CA LYS A 52 19.34 1.18 -5.39
C LYS A 52 18.94 2.53 -4.82
N ASP A 53 19.88 3.45 -4.64
CA ASP A 53 19.59 4.76 -4.04
C ASP A 53 18.83 5.64 -5.05
N LYS A 54 19.23 5.57 -6.34
CA LYS A 54 18.48 6.23 -7.42
C LYS A 54 17.10 5.63 -7.62
N ALA A 55 17.00 4.30 -7.64
CA ALA A 55 15.72 3.61 -7.74
C ALA A 55 14.78 3.99 -6.59
N MET A 56 15.30 4.08 -5.36
CA MET A 56 14.51 4.50 -4.20
C MET A 56 14.02 5.94 -4.36
N ALA A 57 14.90 6.87 -4.75
CA ALA A 57 14.55 8.27 -4.95
C ALA A 57 13.48 8.44 -6.06
N ASP A 58 13.64 7.73 -7.17
CA ASP A 58 12.70 7.79 -8.29
C ASP A 58 11.32 7.25 -7.90
N VAL A 59 11.25 6.09 -7.24
CA VAL A 59 9.97 5.51 -6.79
C VAL A 59 9.32 6.38 -5.71
N THR A 60 10.10 6.98 -4.81
CA THR A 60 9.60 7.94 -3.81
C THR A 60 8.93 9.11 -4.50
N LYS A 61 9.60 9.72 -5.48
CA LYS A 61 9.04 10.80 -6.28
C LYS A 61 7.75 10.39 -7.00
N MET A 62 7.72 9.20 -7.61
CA MET A 62 6.50 8.66 -8.24
C MET A 62 5.35 8.52 -7.23
N CYS A 63 5.63 8.11 -5.99
CA CYS A 63 4.63 8.01 -4.94
C CYS A 63 4.05 9.37 -4.55
N GLU A 64 4.91 10.38 -4.40
CA GLU A 64 4.51 11.75 -4.04
C GLU A 64 3.74 12.47 -5.16
N GLU A 65 4.11 12.24 -6.42
CA GLU A 65 3.50 12.92 -7.56
C GLU A 65 2.22 12.25 -8.07
N LEU A 66 2.10 10.92 -7.94
CA LEU A 66 1.04 10.17 -8.62
C LEU A 66 0.51 8.95 -7.87
N LEU A 67 1.38 8.06 -7.37
CA LEU A 67 0.94 6.72 -6.98
C LEU A 67 0.11 6.73 -5.69
N ALA A 68 0.41 7.64 -4.76
CA ALA A 68 -0.28 7.75 -3.48
C ALA A 68 -0.93 9.13 -3.33
N ASN A 69 -2.16 9.16 -2.80
CA ASN A 69 -2.74 10.40 -2.32
C ASN A 69 -2.21 10.70 -0.91
N THR A 70 -1.09 11.41 -0.82
CA THR A 70 -0.36 11.69 0.43
C THR A 70 -1.17 12.45 1.50
N VAL A 71 -2.33 13.01 1.16
CA VAL A 71 -3.25 13.60 2.15
C VAL A 71 -3.93 12.53 3.00
N ILE A 72 -4.32 11.40 2.41
CA ILE A 72 -5.15 10.37 3.06
C ILE A 72 -4.53 8.96 3.05
N GLU A 73 -3.45 8.76 2.32
CA GLU A 73 -2.74 7.48 2.19
C GLU A 73 -1.30 7.61 2.68
N ASP A 74 -0.81 6.54 3.30
CA ASP A 74 0.59 6.25 3.56
C ASP A 74 1.09 5.22 2.55
N TYR A 75 2.39 5.20 2.28
CA TYR A 75 3.02 4.21 1.41
C TYR A 75 4.34 3.69 1.99
N GLU A 76 4.69 2.46 1.63
CA GLU A 76 5.95 1.81 1.97
C GLU A 76 6.56 1.22 0.69
N ILE A 77 7.86 1.43 0.50
CA ILE A 77 8.60 1.00 -0.69
C ILE A 77 9.58 -0.10 -0.30
N GLU A 78 9.48 -1.24 -0.97
CA GLU A 78 10.44 -2.35 -0.89
C GLU A 78 11.15 -2.50 -2.25
N LEU A 79 12.48 -2.46 -2.26
CA LEU A 79 13.29 -2.75 -3.44
C LEU A 79 13.83 -4.19 -3.36
N VAL A 80 13.46 -5.00 -4.35
CA VAL A 80 13.80 -6.43 -4.50
C VAL A 80 14.82 -6.61 -5.63
#